data_AF-A0AAE3ZFI8-F1
#
_entry.id   AF-A0AAE3ZFI8-F1
#
_cell.length_a   1.000
_cell.length_b   1.000
_cell.length_c   1.000
_cell.angle_alpha   90.00
_cell.angle_beta   90.00
_cell.angle_gamma   90.00
#
_symmetry.space_group_name_H-M   'P 1'
#
loop_
_entity.id
_entity.type
_entity.pdbx_description
1 polymer ?
#
loop_
_entity_poly.entity_id
_entity_poly.type
_entity_poly.pdbx_seq_one_letter_code
_entity_poly.pdbx_strand_id
1 'polypeptide(L)'
;MAARTSPTFRRRQLARRVRCLREQAGLTQERAAAELDMSTSALSRKETGEATTSVHEARSMMDLYDVHDPGLLDLARTASRKGWWRAYGIEDRGYVDLETEACTVRDFQVTNIPGLLQTESYARALLKSGRLAGSNRQIENDVAVRIDPSPTTG
;
A
#
# COMPACT_ATOMS: atom_id res chain seq x y z
N MET A 1 11.77 15.65 -12.11
CA MET A 1 11.90 15.11 -10.74
C MET A 1 10.92 13.95 -10.60
N ALA A 2 11.41 12.72 -10.38
CA ALA A 2 10.52 11.59 -10.12
C ALA A 2 9.69 11.88 -8.87
N ALA A 3 8.36 11.81 -8.98
CA ALA A 3 7.48 11.94 -7.83
C ALA A 3 7.89 10.91 -6.78
N ARG A 4 8.29 11.37 -5.59
CA ARG A 4 8.62 10.50 -4.46
C ARG A 4 7.35 9.73 -4.11
N THR A 5 7.24 8.51 -4.65
CA THR A 5 6.09 7.64 -4.38
C THR A 5 6.13 7.31 -2.91
N SER A 6 5.15 7.82 -2.15
CA SER A 6 5.05 7.52 -0.72
C SER A 6 5.01 6.00 -0.51
N PRO A 7 5.73 5.46 0.47
CA PRO A 7 5.69 4.03 0.77
C PRO A 7 4.25 3.58 1.05
N THR A 8 3.89 2.40 0.53
CA THR A 8 2.57 1.82 0.75
C THR A 8 2.30 1.60 2.24
N PHE A 9 1.03 1.56 2.66
CA PHE A 9 0.69 1.33 4.08
C PHE A 9 1.38 0.09 4.64
N ARG A 10 1.33 -1.04 3.92
CA ARG A 10 2.00 -2.29 4.29
C ARG A 10 3.52 -2.13 4.45
N ARG A 11 4.17 -1.37 3.56
CA ARG A 11 5.62 -1.09 3.69
C ARG A 11 5.92 -0.27 4.94
N ARG A 12 5.10 0.73 5.25
CA ARG A 12 5.26 1.52 6.49
C ARG A 12 5.04 0.67 7.74
N GLN A 13 4.06 -0.23 7.71
CA GLN A 13 3.79 -1.15 8.81
C GLN A 13 4.95 -2.12 9.04
N LEU A 14 5.46 -2.75 7.96
CA LEU A 14 6.63 -3.62 8.01
C LEU A 14 7.86 -2.88 8.53
N ALA A 15 8.14 -1.68 7.99
CA ALA A 15 9.26 -0.83 8.38
C ALA A 15 9.23 -0.49 9.88
N ARG A 16 8.06 -0.06 10.39
CA ARG A 16 7.86 0.21 11.81
C ARG A 16 8.06 -1.04 12.66
N ARG A 17 7.58 -2.20 12.20
CA ARG A 17 7.72 -3.46 12.94
C ARG A 17 9.18 -3.89 13.04
N VAL A 18 9.92 -3.88 11.93
CA VAL A 18 11.37 -4.18 11.90
C VAL A 18 12.14 -3.24 12.84
N ARG A 19 11.89 -1.93 12.74
CA ARG A 19 12.53 -0.93 13.61
C ARG A 19 12.26 -1.20 15.08
N CYS A 20 11.01 -1.51 15.43
CA CYS A 20 10.61 -1.80 16.80
C CYS A 20 11.33 -3.05 17.34
N LEU A 21 11.45 -4.11 16.54
CA LEU A 21 12.19 -5.31 16.92
C LEU A 21 13.67 -5.02 17.18
N ARG A 22 14.31 -4.21 16.32
CA ARG A 22 15.70 -3.79 16.52
C ARG A 22 15.87 -3.00 17.83
N GLU A 23 14.99 -2.03 18.07
CA GLU A 23 15.01 -1.20 19.28
C GLU A 23 14.78 -2.05 20.54
N GLN A 24 13.91 -3.05 20.49
CA GLN A 24 13.67 -4.00 21.58
C GLN A 24 14.88 -4.91 21.85
N ALA A 25 15.61 -5.31 20.81
CA ALA A 25 16.86 -6.04 20.92
C ALA A 25 18.04 -5.16 21.40
N GLY A 26 17.83 -3.86 21.58
CA GLY A 26 18.88 -2.93 22.05
C GLY A 26 20.01 -2.70 21.05
N LEU A 27 19.79 -2.98 19.76
CA LEU A 27 20.80 -2.84 18.73
C LEU A 27 20.72 -1.47 18.05
N THR A 28 21.88 -0.86 17.77
CA THR A 28 21.95 0.34 16.91
C THR A 28 21.76 -0.05 15.44
N GLN A 29 21.44 0.92 14.59
CA GLN A 29 21.33 0.66 13.14
C GLN A 29 22.67 0.22 12.55
N GLU A 30 23.80 0.77 13.01
CA GLU A 30 25.13 0.41 12.52
C GLU A 30 25.46 -1.03 12.86
N ARG A 31 25.21 -1.45 14.11
CA ARG A 31 25.47 -2.82 14.55
C ARG A 31 24.56 -3.80 13.83
N ALA A 32 23.26 -3.52 13.77
CA ALA A 32 22.32 -4.41 13.09
C ALA A 32 22.60 -4.51 11.59
N ALA A 33 23.00 -3.42 10.93
CA ALA A 33 23.34 -3.44 9.52
C ALA A 33 24.59 -4.29 9.24
N ALA A 34 25.62 -4.18 10.09
CA ALA A 34 26.83 -4.99 9.99
C ALA A 34 26.54 -6.50 10.13
N GLU A 35 25.73 -6.89 11.12
CA GLU A 35 25.36 -8.31 11.36
C GLU A 35 24.43 -8.86 10.26
N LEU A 36 23.70 -8.00 9.54
CA LEU A 36 22.84 -8.36 8.43
C LEU A 36 23.53 -8.24 7.05
N ASP A 37 24.84 -8.04 7.01
CA ASP A 37 25.63 -7.84 5.79
C ASP A 37 25.06 -6.76 4.85
N MET A 38 24.58 -5.65 5.41
CA MET A 38 24.06 -4.51 4.65
C MET A 38 24.60 -3.18 5.15
N SER A 39 24.49 -2.14 4.33
CA SER A 39 24.88 -0.79 4.77
C SER A 39 23.85 -0.22 5.75
N THR A 40 24.31 0.63 6.69
CA THR A 40 23.42 1.37 7.60
C THR A 40 22.35 2.15 6.84
N SER A 41 22.71 2.74 5.70
CA SER A 41 21.77 3.44 4.81
C SER A 41 20.75 2.51 4.14
N ALA A 42 21.09 1.24 3.89
CA ALA A 42 20.13 0.25 3.40
C ALA A 42 19.15 -0.16 4.50
N LEU A 43 19.64 -0.42 5.71
CA LEU A 43 18.79 -0.73 6.86
C LEU A 43 17.86 0.44 7.20
N SER A 44 18.38 1.67 7.24
CA SER A 44 17.58 2.88 7.51
C SER A 44 16.44 3.04 6.52
N ARG A 45 16.70 2.87 5.21
CA ARG A 45 15.64 2.92 4.18
C ARG A 45 14.60 1.81 4.34
N LYS A 46 14.97 0.64 4.86
CA LYS A 46 14.00 -0.43 5.18
C LYS A 46 13.17 -0.06 6.41
N GLU A 47 13.77 0.53 7.43
CA GLU A 47 13.09 1.00 8.65
C GLU A 47 12.22 2.26 8.45
N THR A 48 12.42 3.00 7.36
CA THR A 48 11.53 4.10 6.94
C THR A 48 10.52 3.69 5.87
N GLY A 49 10.63 2.47 5.33
CA GLY A 49 9.76 1.94 4.27
C GLY A 49 10.08 2.44 2.86
N GLU A 50 11.16 3.19 2.68
CA GLU A 50 11.67 3.62 1.38
C GLU A 50 12.22 2.47 0.55
N ALA A 51 12.76 1.43 1.21
CA ALA A 51 13.19 0.18 0.59
C ALA A 51 12.31 -0.99 1.04
N THR A 52 12.12 -1.96 0.15
CA THR A 52 11.42 -3.21 0.49
C THR A 52 12.31 -4.12 1.32
N THR A 53 11.70 -4.83 2.26
CA THR A 53 12.32 -5.94 2.99
C THR A 53 11.79 -7.26 2.43
N SER A 54 12.69 -8.11 1.94
CA SER A 54 12.35 -9.44 1.45
C SER A 54 12.01 -10.38 2.59
N VAL A 55 11.36 -11.51 2.28
CA VAL A 55 11.05 -12.56 3.28
C VAL A 55 12.33 -13.14 3.89
N HIS A 56 13.41 -13.26 3.10
CA HIS A 56 14.71 -13.74 3.59
C HIS A 56 15.32 -12.74 4.58
N GLU A 57 15.38 -11.46 4.22
CA GLU A 57 15.88 -10.42 5.12
C GLU A 57 15.03 -10.33 6.40
N ALA A 58 13.72 -10.47 6.30
CA ALA A 58 12.84 -10.49 7.48
C ALA A 58 13.14 -11.68 8.41
N ARG A 59 13.52 -12.85 7.87
CA ARG A 59 14.00 -13.99 8.68
C ARG A 59 15.33 -13.67 9.35
N SER A 60 16.31 -13.19 8.60
CA SER A 60 17.62 -12.83 9.16
C SER A 60 17.50 -11.75 10.25
N MET A 61 16.58 -10.79 10.10
CA MET A 61 16.27 -9.80 11.13
C MET A 61 15.66 -10.44 12.38
N MET A 62 14.71 -11.37 12.24
CA MET A 62 14.15 -12.11 13.38
C MET A 62 15.20 -12.92 14.12
N ASP A 63 16.08 -13.60 13.37
CA ASP A 63 17.18 -14.39 13.94
C ASP A 63 18.16 -13.50 14.70
N LEU A 64 18.55 -12.35 14.13
CA LEU A 64 19.44 -11.39 14.78
C LEU A 64 18.82 -10.75 16.03
N TYR A 65 17.53 -10.45 15.99
CA TYR A 65 16.82 -9.79 17.10
C TYR A 65 16.32 -10.78 18.15
N ASP A 66 16.55 -12.09 17.97
CA ASP A 66 16.10 -13.18 18.84
C ASP A 66 14.58 -13.15 19.09
N VAL A 67 13.79 -12.89 18.04
CA VAL A 67 12.33 -12.82 18.10
C VAL A 67 11.69 -13.61 16.97
N HIS A 68 10.74 -14.48 17.31
CA HIS A 68 9.90 -15.14 16.32
C HIS A 68 8.57 -14.39 16.14
N ASP A 69 8.38 -13.75 14.99
CA ASP A 69 7.14 -13.07 14.60
C ASP A 69 6.64 -13.56 13.23
N PRO A 70 5.76 -14.58 13.19
CA PRO A 70 5.17 -15.06 11.94
C PRO A 70 4.49 -13.96 11.12
N GLY A 71 3.90 -12.96 11.80
CA GLY A 71 3.23 -11.84 11.15
C GLY A 71 4.18 -10.95 10.36
N LEU A 72 5.46 -10.88 10.74
CA LEU A 72 6.49 -10.14 10.01
C LEU A 72 6.73 -10.75 8.61
N LEU A 73 6.70 -12.08 8.49
CA LEU A 73 6.88 -12.76 7.22
C LEU A 73 5.70 -12.51 6.27
N ASP A 74 4.48 -12.51 6.80
CA ASP A 74 3.28 -12.20 6.02
C ASP A 74 3.27 -10.74 5.56
N LEU A 75 3.70 -9.82 6.42
CA LEU A 75 3.91 -8.42 6.05
C LEU A 75 4.99 -8.27 4.95
N ALA A 76 6.10 -8.99 5.03
CA ALA A 76 7.14 -8.97 3.99
C ALA A 76 6.63 -9.50 2.63
N ARG A 77 5.85 -10.58 2.64
CA ARG A 77 5.21 -11.12 1.42
C ARG A 77 4.25 -10.11 0.80
N THR A 78 3.39 -9.49 1.60
CA THR A 78 2.32 -8.60 1.14
C THR A 78 2.82 -7.20 0.78
N ALA A 79 3.85 -6.68 1.46
CA ALA A 79 4.46 -5.38 1.17
C ALA A 79 5.27 -5.34 -0.15
N SER A 80 5.63 -6.51 -0.69
CA SER A 80 6.29 -6.65 -1.99
C SER A 80 5.34 -6.59 -3.18
N ARG A 81 4.03 -6.78 -2.97
CA ARG A 81 3.01 -6.76 -4.04
C ARG A 81 2.85 -5.35 -4.61
N LYS A 82 2.87 -5.23 -5.95
CA LYS A 82 2.54 -3.98 -6.64
C LYS A 82 1.03 -3.73 -6.50
N GLY A 83 0.64 -2.50 -6.17
CA GLY A 83 -0.77 -2.11 -6.05
C GLY A 83 -1.54 -2.31 -7.36
N TRP A 84 -2.70 -2.97 -7.29
CA TRP A 84 -3.54 -3.31 -8.45
C TRP A 84 -4.04 -2.05 -9.20
N TRP A 85 -4.28 -0.95 -8.47
CA TRP A 85 -4.75 0.33 -9.01
C TRP A 85 -3.77 0.99 -9.99
N ARG A 86 -2.48 0.61 -9.95
CA ARG A 86 -1.50 1.11 -10.93
C ARG A 86 -1.82 0.65 -12.35
N ALA A 87 -2.46 -0.51 -12.51
CA ALA A 87 -2.91 -0.99 -13.82
C ALA A 87 -4.01 -0.07 -14.41
N TYR A 88 -4.74 0.64 -13.55
CA TYR A 88 -5.84 1.53 -13.91
C TYR A 88 -5.40 3.00 -14.06
N GLY A 89 -4.10 3.30 -13.90
CA GLY A 89 -3.60 4.67 -13.96
C GLY A 89 -4.11 5.58 -12.84
N ILE A 90 -4.67 4.99 -11.77
CA ILE A 90 -5.21 5.73 -10.63
C ILE A 90 -4.04 6.29 -9.83
N GLU A 91 -4.03 7.60 -9.62
CA GLU A 91 -3.05 8.27 -8.78
C GLU A 91 -3.27 7.90 -7.31
N ASP A 92 -2.28 7.23 -6.73
CA ASP A 92 -2.33 6.80 -5.35
C ASP A 92 -2.07 7.98 -4.40
N ARG A 93 -3.15 8.52 -3.83
CA ARG A 93 -3.08 9.56 -2.79
C ARG A 93 -2.82 8.99 -1.39
N GLY A 94 -2.47 7.71 -1.28
CA GLY A 94 -2.18 7.01 -0.04
C GLY A 94 -3.39 6.35 0.62
N TYR A 95 -4.60 6.52 0.05
CA TYR A 95 -5.84 5.94 0.57
C TYR A 95 -6.14 4.56 0.00
N VAL A 96 -5.73 4.28 -1.26
CA VAL A 96 -6.07 3.01 -1.93
C VAL A 96 -5.42 1.82 -1.22
N ASP A 97 -4.17 2.00 -0.79
CA ASP A 97 -3.46 1.04 0.06
C ASP A 97 -4.17 0.78 1.40
N LEU A 98 -4.68 1.84 2.04
CA LEU A 98 -5.36 1.74 3.34
C LEU A 98 -6.71 1.04 3.20
N GLU A 99 -7.46 1.37 2.15
CA GLU A 99 -8.75 0.77 1.84
C GLU A 99 -8.60 -0.71 1.47
N THR A 100 -7.56 -1.07 0.71
CA THR A 100 -7.27 -2.48 0.38
C THR A 100 -7.02 -3.33 1.63
N GLU A 101 -6.47 -2.74 2.71
CA GLU A 101 -6.25 -3.44 3.98
C GLU A 101 -7.43 -3.34 4.96
N ALA A 102 -8.45 -2.55 4.63
CA ALA A 102 -9.53 -2.30 5.57
C ALA A 102 -10.32 -3.59 5.82
N CYS A 103 -10.37 -4.02 7.08
CA CYS A 103 -11.26 -5.11 7.49
C CYS A 103 -12.73 -4.68 7.55
N THR A 104 -13.00 -3.38 7.51
CA THR A 104 -14.35 -2.83 7.51
C THR A 104 -14.36 -1.50 6.77
N VAL A 105 -15.33 -1.33 5.87
CA VAL A 105 -15.62 -0.05 5.21
C VAL A 105 -16.95 0.45 5.74
N ARG A 106 -16.98 1.71 6.21
CA ARG A 106 -18.22 2.42 6.54
C ARG A 106 -18.26 3.65 5.65
N ASP A 107 -19.24 3.68 4.76
CA ASP A 107 -19.45 4.80 3.84
C ASP A 107 -20.71 5.57 4.24
N PHE A 108 -20.61 6.90 4.27
CA PHE A 108 -21.72 7.79 4.53
C PHE A 108 -21.69 8.93 3.52
N GLN A 109 -22.73 9.00 2.70
CA GLN A 109 -22.86 10.00 1.65
C GLN A 109 -24.05 10.91 1.95
N VAL A 110 -23.83 12.22 1.91
CA VAL A 110 -24.87 13.23 2.24
C VAL A 110 -25.80 13.50 1.06
N THR A 111 -25.25 13.53 -0.16
CA THR A 111 -25.95 14.04 -1.34
C THR A 111 -26.08 13.04 -2.49
N ASN A 112 -25.39 11.91 -2.42
CA ASN A 112 -25.35 10.94 -3.50
C ASN A 112 -25.42 9.51 -2.98
N ILE A 113 -25.75 8.58 -3.86
CA ILE A 113 -25.81 7.16 -3.54
C ILE A 113 -24.37 6.61 -3.46
N PRO A 114 -23.99 5.83 -2.43
CA PRO A 114 -22.70 5.15 -2.34
C PRO A 114 -22.33 4.41 -3.62
N GLY A 115 -21.04 4.45 -3.99
CA GLY A 115 -20.55 3.94 -5.28
C GLY A 115 -20.98 2.49 -5.58
N LEU A 116 -20.90 1.61 -4.59
CA LEU A 116 -21.28 0.19 -4.69
C LEU A 116 -22.77 -0.05 -4.96
N LEU A 117 -23.61 0.97 -4.77
CA LEU A 117 -25.06 0.91 -4.98
C LEU A 117 -25.51 1.69 -6.22
N GLN A 118 -24.56 2.22 -7.00
CA GLN A 118 -24.88 2.97 -8.22
C GLN A 118 -25.15 2.04 -9.39
N THR A 119 -26.15 2.38 -10.19
CA THR A 119 -26.30 1.80 -11.53
C THR A 119 -25.36 2.50 -12.51
N GLU A 120 -25.06 1.85 -13.63
CA GLU A 120 -24.23 2.45 -14.68
C GLU A 120 -24.75 3.83 -15.11
N SER A 121 -26.07 3.93 -15.31
CA SER A 121 -26.73 5.19 -15.69
C SER A 121 -26.57 6.30 -14.63
N TYR A 122 -26.65 5.95 -13.35
CA TYR A 122 -26.48 6.90 -12.25
C TYR A 122 -25.03 7.35 -12.12
N ALA A 123 -24.08 6.42 -12.14
CA ALA A 123 -22.65 6.71 -12.07
C ALA A 123 -22.23 7.66 -13.20
N ARG A 124 -22.70 7.39 -14.42
CA ARG A 124 -22.48 8.22 -15.61
C ARG A 124 -23.04 9.63 -15.45
N ALA A 125 -24.28 9.76 -14.98
CA ALA A 125 -24.90 11.06 -14.75
C ALA A 125 -24.15 11.86 -13.68
N LEU A 126 -23.76 11.20 -12.59
CA LEU A 126 -22.99 11.81 -11.50
C LEU A 126 -21.62 12.32 -11.99
N LEU A 127 -20.85 11.48 -12.69
CA LEU A 127 -19.53 11.83 -13.22
C LEU A 127 -19.58 12.97 -14.25
N LYS A 128 -20.64 13.02 -15.09
CA LYS A 128 -20.89 14.13 -16.02
C LYS A 128 -21.26 15.44 -15.32
N SER A 129 -21.95 15.36 -14.17
CA SER A 129 -22.37 16.54 -13.39
C SER A 129 -21.23 17.17 -12.58
N GLY A 130 -20.10 16.48 -12.44
CA GLY A 130 -18.96 16.92 -11.63
C GLY A 130 -18.20 18.10 -12.25
N ARG A 131 -17.71 19.00 -11.40
CA ARG A 131 -16.96 20.21 -11.79
C ARG A 131 -15.62 19.92 -12.51
N LEU A 132 -15.15 18.68 -12.44
CA LEU A 132 -13.93 18.16 -13.09
C LEU A 132 -14.27 17.03 -14.08
N ALA A 133 -15.44 17.09 -14.73
CA ALA A 133 -15.82 16.10 -15.74
C ALA A 133 -14.71 15.96 -16.79
N GLY A 134 -14.10 14.77 -16.84
CA GLY A 134 -13.09 14.45 -17.84
C GLY A 134 -13.69 14.37 -19.24
N SER A 135 -12.86 14.02 -20.22
CA SER A 135 -13.37 13.65 -21.55
C SER A 135 -14.38 12.51 -21.44
N ASN A 136 -15.30 12.39 -22.41
CA ASN A 136 -16.27 11.27 -22.44
C ASN A 136 -15.57 9.91 -22.28
N ARG A 137 -14.38 9.73 -22.89
CA ARG A 137 -13.59 8.50 -22.76
C ARG A 137 -13.13 8.22 -21.32
N GLN A 138 -12.75 9.26 -20.56
CA GLN A 138 -12.39 9.10 -19.15
C GLN A 138 -13.62 8.77 -18.30
N ILE A 139 -14.75 9.40 -18.58
CA ILE A 139 -16.02 9.12 -17.88
C ILE A 139 -16.43 7.66 -18.11
N GLU A 140 -16.36 7.14 -19.33
CA GLU A 140 -16.66 5.73 -19.59
C GLU A 140 -15.73 4.77 -18.83
N ASN A 141 -14.43 5.08 -18.78
CA ASN A 141 -13.48 4.28 -18.01
C ASN A 141 -13.80 4.32 -16.50
N ASP A 142 -14.11 5.50 -15.96
CA ASP A 142 -14.44 5.67 -14.54
C ASP A 142 -15.77 4.97 -14.18
N VAL A 143 -16.76 4.98 -15.10
CA VAL A 143 -18.00 4.21 -14.95
C VAL A 143 -17.70 2.71 -14.94
N ALA A 144 -16.89 2.21 -15.87
CA ALA A 144 -16.55 0.79 -15.94
C ALA A 144 -15.88 0.29 -14.65
N VAL A 145 -14.87 1.02 -14.15
CA VAL A 145 -14.19 0.71 -12.87
C VAL A 145 -15.16 0.72 -11.68
N ARG A 146 -16.20 1.56 -11.73
CA ARG A 146 -17.17 1.74 -10.65
C ARG A 146 -18.26 0.66 -10.62
N ILE A 147 -18.62 0.08 -11.75
CA ILE A 147 -19.64 -0.98 -11.87
C ILE A 147 -19.04 -2.38 -11.73
N ASP A 148 -17.85 -2.61 -12.27
CA ASP A 148 -17.15 -3.89 -12.12
C ASP A 148 -15.68 -3.65 -11.76
N PRO A 149 -15.33 -3.74 -10.47
CA PRO A 149 -13.94 -3.61 -10.02
C PRO A 149 -13.10 -4.89 -10.28
N SER A 150 -13.64 -5.91 -10.95
CA SER A 150 -12.94 -7.17 -11.16
C SER A 150 -11.67 -6.97 -12.01
N PRO A 151 -10.50 -7.49 -11.57
CA PRO A 151 -9.33 -7.51 -12.41
C PRO A 151 -9.56 -8.55 -13.50
N THR A 152 -9.89 -8.11 -14.72
CA THR A 152 -9.62 -8.91 -15.91
C THR A 152 -8.12 -9.17 -15.95
N THR A 153 -7.74 -10.32 -15.42
CA THR A 153 -6.40 -10.88 -15.56
C THR A 153 -6.23 -11.25 -17.02
N GLY A 154 -5.43 -10.47 -17.73
CA GLY A 154 -4.90 -10.75 -19.05
C GLY A 154 -3.39 -10.70 -19.01
#